data_AF-A0A0F9F0Z7-F1
#
_entry.id   AF-A0A0F9F0Z7-F1
#
_cell.length_a   1.000
_cell.length_b   1.000
_cell.length_c   1.000
_cell.angle_alpha   90.00
_cell.angle_beta   90.00
_cell.angle_gamma   90.00
#
_symmetry.space_group_name_H-M   'P 1'
#
loop_
_entity.id
_entity.type
_entity.pdbx_description
1 polymer ?
#
loop_
_entity_poly.entity_id
_entity_poly.type
_entity_poly.pdbx_seq_one_letter_code
_entity_poly.pdbx_strand_id
1 'polypeptide(L)'
;MFSKSVTGLSYAVASDLLIRAEKVDSHRVTLIDQRAGTNSFTGTYTFVDNSDEAGLSRIVTYTGVIVPEVYQSEADFGIFEETVLTGTWQLTILDWTAENNGTLGSWSIELEYDERSPEDQNSLL
;
A
#
# COMPACT_ATOMS: atom_id res chain seq x y z
N MET A 1 -8.66 -3.41 10.03
CA MET A 1 -7.47 -3.86 9.30
C MET A 1 -7.58 -3.45 7.85
N PHE A 2 -6.73 -2.52 7.43
CA PHE A 2 -6.60 -2.12 6.03
C PHE A 2 -5.53 -2.99 5.35
N SER A 3 -5.83 -3.52 4.17
CA SER A 3 -4.85 -4.27 3.36
C SER A 3 -4.84 -3.79 1.92
N LYS A 4 -3.67 -3.80 1.31
CA LYS A 4 -3.52 -3.53 -0.13
C LYS A 4 -2.64 -4.58 -0.76
N SER A 5 -3.09 -5.12 -1.88
CA SER A 5 -2.34 -6.13 -2.62
C SER A 5 -1.98 -5.64 -4.01
N VAL A 6 -0.71 -5.74 -4.35
CA VAL A 6 -0.17 -5.55 -5.70
C VAL A 6 0.21 -6.94 -6.22
N THR A 7 -0.40 -7.36 -7.32
CA THR A 7 -0.26 -8.72 -7.84
C THR A 7 0.37 -8.70 -9.22
N GLY A 8 1.34 -9.59 -9.44
CA GLY A 8 2.04 -9.69 -10.72
C GLY A 8 2.86 -8.45 -11.05
N LEU A 9 3.46 -7.82 -10.04
CA LEU A 9 4.45 -6.76 -10.26
C LEU A 9 5.75 -7.42 -10.69
N SER A 10 6.23 -7.08 -11.89
CA SER A 10 7.55 -7.47 -12.37
C SER A 10 8.31 -6.21 -12.75
N TYR A 11 9.47 -5.99 -12.13
CA TYR A 11 10.31 -4.84 -12.37
C TYR A 11 11.76 -5.12 -11.98
N ALA A 12 12.71 -4.75 -12.85
CA ALA A 12 14.10 -5.20 -12.76
C ALA A 12 14.89 -4.56 -11.60
N VAL A 13 14.68 -3.27 -11.32
CA VAL A 13 15.46 -2.50 -10.33
C VAL A 13 14.52 -1.77 -9.37
N ALA A 14 14.28 -2.37 -8.21
CA ALA A 14 13.34 -1.88 -7.21
C ALA A 14 13.63 -0.43 -6.75
N SER A 15 14.91 -0.02 -6.73
CA SER A 15 15.32 1.33 -6.33
C SER A 15 14.85 2.43 -7.28
N ASP A 16 14.33 2.08 -8.44
CA ASP A 16 13.86 3.07 -9.40
C ASP A 16 12.36 3.34 -9.21
N LEU A 17 11.67 2.50 -8.43
CA LEU A 17 10.24 2.59 -8.27
C LEU A 17 9.83 3.50 -7.12
N LEU A 18 8.86 4.35 -7.42
CA LEU A 18 7.99 4.99 -6.46
C LEU A 18 6.58 4.41 -6.61
N ILE A 19 6.06 3.82 -5.53
CA ILE A 19 4.69 3.29 -5.51
C ILE A 19 3.88 3.99 -4.41
N ARG A 20 2.72 4.52 -4.79
CA ARG A 20 1.81 5.23 -3.89
C ARG A 20 0.39 4.72 -4.02
N ALA A 21 -0.32 4.69 -2.90
CA ALA A 21 -1.76 4.49 -2.85
C ALA A 21 -2.44 5.76 -2.37
N GLU A 22 -3.57 6.09 -2.96
CA GLU A 22 -4.30 7.31 -2.65
C GLU A 22 -5.80 7.03 -2.61
N LYS A 23 -6.46 7.52 -1.56
CA LYS A 23 -7.90 7.78 -1.62
C LYS A 23 -8.05 9.16 -2.23
N VAL A 24 -8.58 9.22 -3.45
CA VAL A 24 -8.76 10.49 -4.15
C VAL A 24 -9.61 11.41 -3.26
N ASP A 25 -9.16 12.67 -3.15
CA ASP A 25 -9.71 13.76 -2.31
C ASP A 25 -9.48 13.63 -0.80
N SER A 26 -8.65 12.67 -0.36
CA SER A 26 -8.34 12.46 1.06
C SER A 26 -6.83 12.37 1.26
N HIS A 27 -6.32 11.19 1.59
CA HIS A 27 -4.92 10.96 1.94
C HIS A 27 -4.18 10.11 0.91
N ARG A 28 -2.85 10.21 0.97
CA ARG A 28 -1.93 9.44 0.13
C ARG A 28 -0.86 8.81 1.02
N VAL A 29 -0.61 7.53 0.78
CA VAL A 29 0.44 6.75 1.45
C VAL A 29 1.49 6.35 0.41
N THR A 30 2.76 6.48 0.80
CA THR A 30 3.87 5.95 0.01
C THR A 30 4.17 4.55 0.48
N LEU A 31 4.08 3.58 -0.42
CA LEU A 31 4.37 2.17 -0.13
C LEU A 31 5.84 1.87 -0.40
N ILE A 32 6.37 2.48 -1.47
CA ILE A 32 7.74 2.30 -1.94
C ILE A 32 8.28 3.65 -2.39
N ASP A 33 9.46 4.04 -1.90
CA ASP A 33 10.21 5.21 -2.39
C ASP A 33 11.66 4.85 -2.69
N GLN A 34 11.91 4.37 -3.90
CA GLN A 34 13.25 4.17 -4.45
C GLN A 34 14.16 3.31 -3.54
N ARG A 35 13.58 2.27 -2.94
CA ARG A 35 14.25 1.36 -2.01
C ARG A 35 14.61 0.01 -2.62
N ALA A 36 15.27 -0.82 -1.82
CA ALA A 36 15.69 -2.18 -2.17
C ALA A 36 16.81 -2.29 -3.22
N GLY A 37 17.49 -1.18 -3.54
CA GLY A 37 18.71 -1.19 -4.37
C GLY A 37 18.52 -1.94 -5.69
N THR A 38 19.48 -2.81 -6.04
CA THR A 38 19.46 -3.61 -7.27
C THR A 38 18.55 -4.84 -7.21
N ASN A 39 17.71 -4.98 -6.18
CA ASN A 39 16.76 -6.10 -6.12
C ASN A 39 15.66 -5.93 -7.16
N SER A 40 14.99 -7.02 -7.53
CA SER A 40 13.89 -6.99 -8.49
C SER A 40 12.55 -7.24 -7.80
N PHE A 41 11.52 -6.46 -8.13
CA PHE A 41 10.15 -6.83 -7.77
C PHE A 41 9.68 -7.93 -8.72
N THR A 42 9.24 -9.06 -8.18
CA THR A 42 8.65 -10.15 -8.96
C THR A 42 7.62 -10.84 -8.08
N GLY A 43 6.34 -10.77 -8.45
CA GLY A 43 5.28 -11.55 -7.80
C GLY A 43 4.18 -10.69 -7.17
N THR A 44 3.63 -11.20 -6.07
CA THR A 44 2.54 -10.56 -5.32
C THR A 44 3.07 -10.01 -4.01
N TYR A 45 2.64 -8.79 -3.67
CA TYR A 45 3.01 -8.07 -2.45
C TYR A 45 1.75 -7.56 -1.77
N THR A 46 1.52 -7.97 -0.53
CA THR A 46 0.43 -7.46 0.31
C THR A 46 0.98 -6.61 1.43
N PHE A 47 0.63 -5.33 1.41
CA PHE A 47 0.93 -4.36 2.45
C PHE A 47 -0.26 -4.33 3.41
N VAL A 48 -0.02 -4.59 4.69
CA VAL A 48 -1.04 -4.47 5.73
C VAL A 48 -0.68 -3.38 6.71
N ASP A 49 -1.71 -2.67 7.13
CA ASP A 49 -1.70 -1.88 8.34
C ASP A 49 -1.24 -2.76 9.51
N ASN A 50 -0.25 -2.28 10.27
CA ASN A 50 0.18 -2.95 11.48
C ASN A 50 0.04 -1.95 12.63
N SER A 51 -0.98 -2.14 13.46
CA SER A 51 -1.26 -1.36 14.66
C SER A 51 -0.21 -1.50 15.79
N ASP A 52 0.91 -2.19 15.53
CA ASP A 52 1.98 -2.38 16.50
C ASP A 52 2.84 -1.10 16.62
N GLU A 53 3.41 -0.82 17.80
CA GLU A 53 4.01 0.46 18.26
C GLU A 53 5.00 1.19 17.32
N ALA A 54 5.46 0.60 16.23
CA ALA A 54 6.33 1.25 15.26
C ALA A 54 5.58 2.05 14.18
N GLY A 55 4.26 1.87 14.01
CA GLY A 55 3.46 2.66 13.07
C GLY A 55 3.93 2.57 11.61
N LEU A 56 4.38 1.39 11.17
CA LEU A 56 4.77 1.13 9.78
C LEU A 56 4.04 -0.11 9.27
N SER A 57 3.39 0.01 8.11
CA SER A 57 2.73 -1.11 7.45
C SER A 57 3.76 -2.15 6.96
N ARG A 58 3.47 -3.44 7.16
CA ARG A 58 4.37 -4.55 6.82
C ARG A 58 3.95 -5.23 5.51
N ILE A 59 4.91 -5.79 4.77
CA ILE A 59 4.61 -6.78 3.73
C ILE A 59 4.36 -8.15 4.39
N VAL A 60 3.14 -8.65 4.35
CA VAL A 60 2.76 -9.93 4.99
C VAL A 60 2.57 -11.10 4.02
N THR A 61 2.39 -10.83 2.73
CA THR A 61 2.40 -11.88 1.70
C THR A 61 3.33 -11.44 0.59
N TYR A 62 4.31 -12.30 0.30
CA TYR A 62 5.26 -12.15 -0.78
C TYR A 62 5.44 -13.51 -1.46
N THR A 63 5.31 -13.54 -2.78
CA THR A 63 5.68 -14.72 -3.60
C THR A 63 6.99 -14.50 -4.37
N GLY A 64 7.66 -13.37 -4.08
CA GLY A 64 8.83 -12.89 -4.81
C GLY A 64 10.18 -13.16 -4.16
N VAL A 65 11.23 -12.63 -4.80
CA VAL A 65 12.64 -12.83 -4.41
C VAL A 65 13.11 -11.86 -3.31
N ILE A 66 12.35 -10.80 -3.02
CA ILE A 66 12.70 -9.83 -1.98
C ILE A 66 12.29 -10.36 -0.60
N VAL A 67 13.23 -10.34 0.35
CA VAL A 67 13.02 -10.75 1.74
C VAL A 67 12.26 -9.64 2.50
N PRO A 68 11.13 -9.93 3.17
CA PRO A 68 10.33 -8.94 3.90
C PRO A 68 11.07 -8.19 5.01
N GLU A 69 12.11 -8.78 5.61
CA GLU A 69 12.93 -8.11 6.64
C GLU A 69 13.70 -6.89 6.09
N VAL A 70 13.88 -6.80 4.77
CA VAL A 70 14.52 -5.66 4.10
C VAL A 70 13.47 -4.62 3.65
N TYR A 71 12.17 -4.97 3.68
CA TYR A 71 11.13 -4.16 3.08
C TYR A 71 9.92 -3.92 3.99
N GLN A 72 9.77 -2.67 4.43
CA GLN A 72 8.57 -2.14 5.10
C GLN A 72 7.96 -1.05 4.22
N SER A 73 6.65 -0.81 4.34
CA SER A 73 6.04 0.37 3.76
C SER A 73 6.70 1.64 4.31
N GLU A 74 6.82 2.69 3.50
CA GLU A 74 7.36 3.98 4.00
C GLU A 74 6.43 4.65 5.01
N ALA A 75 5.14 4.29 4.99
CA ALA A 75 4.12 4.90 5.82
C ALA A 75 3.01 3.91 6.18
N ASP A 76 2.29 4.27 7.23
CA ASP A 76 1.16 3.50 7.73
C ASP A 76 -0.16 3.80 7.00
N PHE A 77 -1.08 2.83 7.02
CA PHE A 77 -2.45 3.00 6.55
C PHE A 77 -3.38 3.63 7.60
N GLY A 78 -2.93 3.79 8.85
CA GLY A 78 -3.65 4.54 9.89
C GLY A 78 -4.08 5.96 9.47
N ILE A 79 -3.42 6.55 8.45
CA ILE A 79 -3.82 7.83 7.86
C ILE A 79 -5.23 7.82 7.22
N PHE A 80 -5.79 6.64 6.95
CA PHE A 80 -7.14 6.47 6.40
C PHE A 80 -8.18 6.18 7.48
N GLU A 81 -7.80 6.06 8.75
CA GLU A 81 -8.75 5.94 9.86
C GLU A 81 -9.68 7.15 9.90
N GLU A 82 -10.95 6.90 10.24
CA GLU A 82 -12.02 7.91 10.31
C GLU A 82 -12.32 8.64 8.99
N THR A 83 -11.75 8.20 7.86
CA THR A 83 -12.06 8.76 6.53
C THR A 83 -13.22 8.02 5.86
N VAL A 84 -13.94 8.71 4.97
CA VAL A 84 -14.94 8.06 4.11
C VAL A 84 -14.21 7.22 3.06
N LEU A 85 -14.33 5.90 3.18
CA LEU A 85 -13.56 4.95 2.37
C LEU A 85 -14.18 4.65 1.00
N THR A 86 -15.44 5.05 0.78
CA THR A 86 -16.14 4.87 -0.49
C THR A 86 -15.61 5.83 -1.57
N GLY A 87 -15.69 5.39 -2.83
CA GLY A 87 -15.26 6.19 -3.99
C GLY A 87 -13.93 5.73 -4.59
N THR A 88 -13.27 6.64 -5.31
CA THR A 88 -12.11 6.28 -6.13
C THR A 88 -10.85 6.12 -5.29
N TRP A 89 -10.16 5.00 -5.52
CA TRP A 89 -8.81 4.73 -5.07
C TRP A 89 -7.88 4.68 -6.27
N GLN A 90 -6.67 5.21 -6.08
CA GLN A 90 -5.64 5.23 -7.11
C GLN A 90 -4.38 4.50 -6.64
N LEU A 91 -3.78 3.73 -7.54
CA LEU A 91 -2.42 3.25 -7.42
C LEU A 91 -1.57 4.02 -8.44
N THR A 92 -0.49 4.63 -7.96
CA THR A 92 0.54 5.22 -8.82
C THR A 92 1.80 4.37 -8.72
N ILE A 93 2.33 3.96 -9.88
CA ILE A 93 3.66 3.36 -10.00
C ILE A 93 4.42 4.27 -10.96
N LEU A 94 5.50 4.86 -10.46
CA LEU A 94 6.42 5.67 -11.24
C LEU A 94 7.77 4.99 -11.29
N ASP A 95 8.32 4.95 -12.48
CA ASP A 95 9.71 4.63 -12.74
C ASP A 95 10.53 5.92 -12.86
N TRP A 96 11.54 6.08 -12.01
CA TRP A 96 12.43 7.24 -12.00
C TRP A 96 13.61 7.14 -12.96
N THR A 97 13.87 5.98 -13.57
CA THR A 97 14.95 5.81 -14.54
C THR A 97 14.42 5.28 -15.86
N ALA A 98 14.88 5.81 -16.99
CA ALA A 98 14.33 5.44 -18.30
C ALA A 98 14.82 4.06 -18.82
N GLU A 99 15.69 3.37 -18.07
CA GLU A 99 16.40 2.18 -18.56
C GLU A 99 15.66 0.88 -18.30
N ASN A 100 14.73 0.89 -17.35
CA ASN A 100 14.06 -0.31 -16.86
C ASN A 100 12.61 -0.33 -17.34
N ASN A 101 12.06 -1.53 -17.46
CA ASN A 101 10.66 -1.73 -17.82
C ASN A 101 10.05 -2.73 -16.86
N GLY A 102 8.73 -2.64 -16.67
CA GLY A 102 8.01 -3.61 -15.90
C GLY A 102 6.54 -3.70 -16.25
N THR A 103 5.88 -4.62 -15.58
CA THR A 103 4.46 -4.91 -15.76
C THR A 103 3.77 -4.92 -14.40
N LEU A 104 2.51 -4.49 -14.42
CA LEU A 104 1.58 -4.67 -13.32
C LEU A 104 0.44 -5.56 -13.83
N GLY A 105 0.28 -6.75 -13.23
CA GLY A 105 -0.83 -7.64 -13.55
C GLY A 105 -2.16 -7.12 -13.02
N SER A 106 -2.23 -6.91 -11.70
CA SER A 106 -3.41 -6.36 -11.04
C SER A 106 -3.08 -5.71 -9.71
N TRP A 107 -4.01 -4.92 -9.18
CA TRP A 107 -3.94 -4.41 -7.83
C TRP A 107 -5.33 -4.41 -7.21
N SER A 108 -5.39 -4.53 -5.89
CA SER A 108 -6.61 -4.47 -5.11
C SER A 108 -6.37 -3.73 -3.81
N ILE A 109 -7.46 -3.22 -3.23
CA ILE A 109 -7.52 -2.71 -1.86
C ILE A 109 -8.62 -3.47 -1.12
N GLU A 110 -8.34 -3.82 0.12
CA GLU A 110 -9.27 -4.41 1.06
C GLU A 110 -9.42 -3.45 2.24
N LEU A 111 -10.66 -3.15 2.56
CA LEU A 111 -11.03 -2.14 3.54
C LEU A 111 -11.84 -2.84 4.62
N GLU A 112 -11.39 -2.74 5.86
CA GLU A 112 -12.22 -3.06 7.01
C GLU A 112 -12.78 -1.76 7.56
N TYR A 113 -14.10 -1.70 7.73
CA TYR A 113 -14.80 -0.54 8.24
C TYR A 113 -15.86 -0.98 9.24
N ASP A 114 -16.06 -0.16 10.26
CA ASP A 114 -17.17 -0.31 11.19
C ASP A 114 -18.37 0.46 10.65
N GLU A 115 -19.45 -0.25 10.30
CA GLU A 115 -20.72 0.36 9.93
C GLU A 115 -21.40 0.93 11.18
N ARG A 116 -20.89 2.03 11.73
CA ARG A 116 -21.67 2.77 12.73
C ARG A 116 -22.92 3.29 12.04
N SER A 117 -24.08 2.89 12.55
CA SER A 117 -25.35 3.40 12.04
C SER A 117 -25.42 4.90 12.35
N PRO A 118 -26.06 5.72 11.49
CA PRO A 118 -26.26 7.14 11.79
C PRO A 118 -26.99 7.40 13.13
N GLU A 119 -27.73 6.41 13.66
CA GLU A 119 -28.46 6.52 14.92
C GLU A 119 -27.55 6.49 16.16
N ASP A 120 -26.36 5.89 16.05
CA ASP A 120 -25.40 5.79 17.17
C ASP A 120 -24.68 7.12 17.47
N GLN A 121 -24.80 8.11 16.58
CA GLN A 121 -24.24 9.46 16.75
C GLN A 121 -25.13 10.36 17.65
N ASN A 122 -26.39 9.98 17.89
CA ASN A 122 -27.36 10.80 18.61
C ASN A 122 -27.52 10.45 20.11
N SER A 123 -26.79 9.47 20.64
CA SER A 123 -26.93 9.03 22.05
C SER A 123 -25.96 9.70 23.03
N LEU A 124 -25.30 10.80 22.65
CA LEU A 124 -24.36 11.56 23.50
C LEU A 124 -24.81 13.01 23.79
N LEU A 125 -26.13 13.27 23.83
CA LEU A 125 -26.69 14.53 24.32
C LEU A 125 -27.61 14.32 25.53
#